data_AF-A0A6A6RKT2-F1
#
_entry.id   AF-A0A6A6RKT2-F1
#
_cell.length_a   1.000
_cell.length_b   1.000
_cell.length_c   1.000
_cell.angle_alpha   90.00
_cell.angle_beta   90.00
_cell.angle_gamma   90.00
#
_symmetry.space_group_name_H-M   'P 1'
#
loop_
_entity.id
_entity.type
_entity.pdbx_description
1 polymer ?
#
loop_
_entity_poly.entity_id
_entity_poly.type
_entity_poly.pdbx_seq_one_letter_code
_entity_poly.pdbx_strand_id
1 'polypeptide(L)'
;ALKVPGQHQGRIVTERVAYRQLTREFAEPNKSEEKEKGKYRQHLLDILRGRDAHSPSQELPSAAETIQKFLLLAATMDSTKAAAFTDVTVANTLIETHAKTLRSTATPSSQKAAFLCQNTSLLHHEANDEPCIHPLFILLLAYRIGGPINAANTAYAHQWKAPNSANPESAADLVHTEGDTGDFMEDHRLTFAWEMRDGVAKTPSGIHDIFPSGTKEVKDLSYIRDREKDGKGPVAILYDVKNAACCYTCQDADAVRCSVTFDFRINRMGDVEASLFAPALTRGELEELTLSRLLLSFPIHDYTSHFHRLLFRPSSLCAILSKLSDLDIPPIPPPSDTIPIPSAKERYDAWESENRESNPRPTRKYPETLLTGLYPRVETFIENLVTTAHQTIHLSPGLDFLPRSGSLGIREDARKWFRDLNETSISHILTPYTRILTHYPFNTSDMLSTPTLSQIAHRLSIIALALTCSPHLPTSTRPASYSLLPSLASLTSTLSTVFASPLESAFVPEPWIDDVDLGIFGSRCLFLFYCADWLAKWVWGVENASMKVGAFVGLEVEGKVVGVGVVRLWVREWTGLLVRNWVAWGLFVEGFPGVPFRVRRFGGEVGGR
;
A
#
# COMPACT_ATOMS: atom_id res chain seq x y z
N ALA A 1 7.31 12.75 -42.20
CA ALA A 1 8.27 13.19 -41.17
C ALA A 1 7.72 14.42 -40.47
N LEU A 2 7.36 14.32 -39.20
CA LEU A 2 7.15 15.52 -38.38
C LEU A 2 8.51 16.15 -38.11
N LYS A 3 8.69 17.38 -38.56
CA LYS A 3 9.79 18.23 -38.08
C LYS A 3 9.20 19.17 -37.04
N VAL A 4 9.50 18.94 -35.76
CA VAL A 4 9.26 19.95 -34.74
C VAL A 4 10.29 21.05 -34.97
N PRO A 5 9.86 22.31 -35.12
CA PRO A 5 10.80 23.43 -35.15
C PRO A 5 11.68 23.37 -33.90
N GLY A 6 13.01 23.51 -34.04
CA GLY A 6 13.95 23.39 -32.91
C GLY A 6 13.64 24.29 -31.70
N GLN A 7 12.90 25.37 -31.92
CA GLN A 7 12.40 26.26 -30.87
C GLN A 7 11.35 25.61 -29.95
N HIS A 8 10.56 24.65 -30.46
CA HIS A 8 9.57 23.90 -29.67
C HIS A 8 10.17 22.65 -29.02
N GLN A 9 11.27 22.12 -29.56
CA GLN A 9 11.99 20.98 -29.00
C GLN A 9 12.49 21.28 -27.57
N GLY A 10 13.13 22.43 -27.34
CA GLY A 10 13.57 22.83 -26.00
C GLY A 10 12.40 23.00 -25.01
N ARG A 11 11.31 23.63 -25.46
CA ARG A 11 10.10 23.80 -24.64
C ARG A 11 9.49 22.47 -24.21
N ILE A 12 9.36 21.53 -25.15
CA ILE A 12 8.82 20.19 -24.90
C ILE A 12 9.59 19.48 -23.79
N VAL A 13 10.93 19.56 -23.82
CA VAL A 13 11.81 18.94 -22.83
C VAL A 13 11.73 19.65 -21.48
N THR A 14 11.75 21.00 -21.45
CA THR A 14 11.65 21.75 -20.19
C THR A 14 10.34 21.55 -19.45
N GLU A 15 9.23 21.33 -20.16
CA GLU A 15 7.90 21.14 -19.60
C GLU A 15 7.65 19.70 -19.12
N ARG A 16 8.47 18.73 -19.53
CA ARG A 16 8.17 17.29 -19.38
C ARG A 16 9.29 16.46 -18.77
N VAL A 17 10.55 16.77 -19.05
CA VAL A 17 11.70 15.87 -18.77
C VAL A 17 12.71 16.46 -17.82
N ALA A 18 12.85 17.79 -17.78
CA ALA A 18 13.80 18.45 -16.89
C ALA A 18 13.45 18.16 -15.42
N TYR A 19 13.84 17.00 -14.90
CA TYR A 19 13.68 16.51 -13.54
C TYR A 19 15.09 16.35 -12.94
N ARG A 20 15.29 16.89 -11.74
CA ARG A 20 16.58 16.90 -11.05
C ARG A 20 16.82 15.54 -10.39
N GLN A 21 18.08 15.17 -10.16
CA GLN A 21 18.70 14.23 -9.19
C GLN A 21 17.84 13.23 -8.38
N LEU A 22 16.61 13.54 -7.96
CA LEU A 22 15.71 12.68 -7.18
C LEU A 22 15.27 11.40 -7.90
N THR A 23 15.27 11.37 -9.24
CA THR A 23 14.92 10.17 -10.03
C THR A 23 16.11 9.27 -10.36
N ARG A 24 17.35 9.76 -10.19
CA ARG A 24 18.63 9.12 -10.58
C ARG A 24 19.55 8.80 -9.39
N GLU A 25 19.51 9.62 -8.36
CA GLU A 25 20.25 9.47 -7.12
C GLU A 25 19.27 9.11 -6.01
N PHE A 26 19.70 8.27 -5.06
CA PHE A 26 18.90 7.96 -3.88
C PHE A 26 18.48 9.27 -3.21
N ALA A 27 17.20 9.62 -3.33
CA ALA A 27 16.57 10.44 -2.33
C ALA A 27 16.77 9.67 -1.02
N GLU A 28 17.69 10.15 -0.17
CA GLU A 28 17.80 9.73 1.22
C GLU A 28 16.36 9.62 1.78
N PRO A 29 16.06 8.56 2.57
CA PRO A 29 14.71 8.29 3.07
C PRO A 29 14.04 9.60 3.42
N ASN A 30 12.92 9.87 2.73
CA ASN A 30 12.34 11.20 2.56
C ASN A 30 12.57 12.00 3.84
N LYS A 31 13.57 12.90 3.85
CA LYS A 31 13.99 13.57 5.09
C LYS A 31 12.80 14.26 5.75
N SER A 32 11.77 14.61 4.97
CA SER A 32 10.50 15.11 5.48
C SER A 32 9.72 14.05 6.27
N GLU A 33 9.50 12.85 5.74
CA GLU A 33 8.76 11.78 6.43
C GLU A 33 9.49 11.31 7.69
N GLU A 34 10.80 11.07 7.64
CA GLU A 34 11.54 10.64 8.84
C GLU A 34 11.63 11.77 9.88
N LYS A 35 11.70 13.03 9.43
CA LYS A 35 11.62 14.20 10.30
C LYS A 35 10.22 14.41 10.89
N GLU A 36 9.15 14.16 10.13
CA GLU A 36 7.76 14.22 10.59
C GLU A 36 7.47 13.11 11.58
N LYS A 37 7.90 11.88 11.27
CA LYS A 37 7.88 10.75 12.20
C LYS A 37 8.66 11.06 13.47
N GLY A 38 9.86 11.64 13.36
CA GLY A 38 10.67 12.08 14.49
C GLY A 38 9.95 13.15 15.33
N LYS A 39 9.35 14.15 14.70
CA LYS A 39 8.54 15.18 15.38
C LYS A 39 7.33 14.55 16.09
N TYR A 40 6.63 13.63 15.45
CA TYR A 40 5.48 12.95 16.01
C TYR A 40 5.85 12.10 17.24
N ARG A 41 6.91 11.30 17.12
CA ARG A 41 7.48 10.52 18.24
C ARG A 41 7.87 11.42 19.40
N GLN A 42 8.51 12.55 19.11
CA GLN A 42 8.91 13.51 20.15
C GLN A 42 7.68 14.12 20.84
N HIS A 43 6.68 14.52 20.07
CA HIS A 43 5.41 15.05 20.60
C HIS A 43 4.69 14.04 21.52
N LEU A 44 4.63 12.76 21.13
CA LEU A 44 4.07 11.70 21.99
C LEU A 44 4.81 11.59 23.32
N LEU A 45 6.14 11.57 23.27
CA LEU A 45 6.96 11.49 24.49
C LEU A 45 6.78 12.72 25.37
N ASP A 46 6.65 13.90 24.79
CA ASP A 46 6.44 15.15 25.54
C ASP A 46 5.07 15.17 26.24
N ILE A 47 4.03 14.62 25.62
CA ILE A 47 2.71 14.43 26.27
C ILE A 47 2.83 13.46 27.45
N LEU A 48 3.54 12.34 27.29
CA LEU A 48 3.75 11.38 28.38
C LEU A 48 4.56 11.99 29.54
N ARG A 49 5.54 12.87 29.24
CA ARG A 49 6.35 13.60 30.23
C ARG A 49 5.56 14.69 30.97
N GLY A 50 4.70 15.42 30.27
CA GLY A 50 4.02 16.62 30.80
C GLY A 50 3.01 16.34 31.91
N ARG A 51 2.64 15.08 32.18
CA ARG A 51 1.59 14.73 33.14
C ARG A 51 2.06 14.51 34.58
N ASP A 52 3.37 14.38 34.81
CA ASP A 52 3.94 14.32 36.17
C ASP A 52 3.71 15.61 36.98
N ALA A 53 3.38 16.72 36.30
CA ALA A 53 3.24 18.02 36.95
C ALA A 53 1.88 18.25 37.65
N HIS A 54 0.85 17.40 37.45
CA HIS A 54 -0.54 17.76 37.82
C HIS A 54 -1.35 16.69 38.58
N SER A 55 -0.74 15.62 39.10
CA SER A 55 -1.50 14.59 39.85
C SER A 55 -0.82 14.25 41.20
N PRO A 56 -1.19 14.92 42.30
CA PRO A 56 -0.49 14.81 43.59
C PRO A 56 -0.93 13.62 44.47
N SER A 57 -1.58 12.56 43.97
CA SER A 57 -2.30 11.64 44.86
C SER A 57 -2.36 10.14 44.51
N GLN A 58 -1.47 9.60 43.68
CA GLN A 58 -1.31 8.13 43.58
C GLN A 58 0.17 7.78 43.42
N GLU A 59 0.62 6.73 44.12
CA GLU A 59 1.96 6.13 44.04
C GLU A 59 2.21 5.52 42.64
N LEU A 60 2.23 6.37 41.61
CA LEU A 60 2.64 5.98 40.27
C LEU A 60 4.18 5.91 40.22
N PRO A 61 4.76 4.89 39.57
CA PRO A 61 6.19 4.88 39.29
C PRO A 61 6.59 6.15 38.54
N SER A 62 7.78 6.68 38.83
CA SER A 62 8.29 7.92 38.22
C SER A 62 8.04 7.93 36.71
N ALA A 63 7.50 9.01 36.11
CA ALA A 63 7.22 8.99 34.67
C ALA A 63 8.48 8.70 33.84
N ALA A 64 9.66 9.01 34.36
CA ALA A 64 10.93 8.61 33.75
C ALA A 64 11.04 7.07 33.58
N GLU A 65 10.67 6.30 34.60
CA GLU A 65 10.68 4.83 34.55
C GLU A 65 9.62 4.31 33.56
N THR A 66 8.42 4.89 33.58
CA THR A 66 7.32 4.45 32.69
C THR A 66 7.62 4.77 31.22
N ILE A 67 8.21 5.93 30.94
CA ILE A 67 8.67 6.30 29.60
C ILE A 67 9.82 5.39 29.17
N GLN A 68 10.77 5.09 30.06
CA GLN A 68 11.86 4.17 29.77
C GLN A 68 11.34 2.78 29.41
N LYS A 69 10.36 2.25 30.17
CA LYS A 69 9.66 1.01 29.84
C LYS A 69 8.97 1.08 28.47
N PHE A 70 8.26 2.17 28.17
CA PHE A 70 7.63 2.35 26.85
C PHE A 70 8.66 2.35 25.71
N LEU A 71 9.78 3.06 25.87
CA LEU A 71 10.85 3.11 24.88
C LEU A 71 11.53 1.74 24.72
N LEU A 72 11.75 1.03 25.82
CA LEU A 72 12.28 -0.32 25.83
C LEU A 72 11.36 -1.26 25.04
N LEU A 73 10.05 -1.17 25.28
CA LEU A 73 9.05 -1.95 24.58
C LEU A 73 9.02 -1.65 23.07
N ALA A 74 9.07 -0.37 22.69
CA ALA A 74 9.16 0.03 21.29
C ALA A 74 10.44 -0.49 20.62
N ALA A 75 11.58 -0.43 21.32
CA ALA A 75 12.87 -0.95 20.84
C ALA A 75 12.85 -2.47 20.67
N THR A 76 12.26 -3.21 21.62
CA THR A 76 12.06 -4.66 21.51
C THR A 76 11.29 -4.98 20.23
N MET A 77 10.15 -4.33 20.01
CA MET A 77 9.36 -4.50 18.77
C MET A 77 10.13 -4.14 17.50
N ASP A 78 11.00 -3.12 17.52
CA ASP A 78 11.82 -2.74 16.38
C ASP A 78 12.89 -3.80 16.06
N SER A 79 13.45 -4.45 17.07
CA SER A 79 14.47 -5.50 16.94
C SER A 79 13.90 -6.84 16.48
N THR A 80 12.77 -7.26 17.06
CA THR A 80 12.17 -8.59 16.85
C THR A 80 11.12 -8.60 15.74
N LYS A 81 10.67 -7.40 15.31
CA LYS A 81 9.54 -7.18 14.39
C LYS A 81 8.18 -7.65 14.92
N ALA A 82 8.15 -8.33 16.06
CA ALA A 82 6.94 -8.86 16.68
C ALA A 82 7.06 -8.95 18.21
N ALA A 83 5.96 -8.75 18.92
CA ALA A 83 5.88 -8.94 20.36
C ALA A 83 4.51 -9.48 20.77
N ALA A 84 4.50 -10.47 21.67
CA ALA A 84 3.31 -11.04 22.27
C ALA A 84 3.09 -10.48 23.67
N PHE A 85 1.84 -10.15 23.99
CA PHE A 85 1.39 -9.75 25.32
C PHE A 85 0.46 -10.83 25.85
N THR A 86 0.77 -11.38 27.02
CA THR A 86 -0.07 -12.38 27.67
C THR A 86 -1.14 -11.73 28.55
N ASP A 87 -2.21 -12.48 28.85
CA ASP A 87 -3.26 -12.07 29.80
C ASP A 87 -3.92 -10.73 29.45
N VAL A 88 -4.39 -10.68 28.21
CA VAL A 88 -4.98 -9.47 27.64
C VAL A 88 -6.48 -9.50 27.90
N THR A 89 -6.89 -9.00 29.06
CA THR A 89 -8.30 -9.01 29.53
C THR A 89 -9.29 -8.41 28.53
N VAL A 90 -8.85 -7.41 27.76
CA VAL A 90 -9.64 -6.79 26.68
C VAL A 90 -10.03 -7.76 25.56
N ALA A 91 -9.30 -8.88 25.43
CA ALA A 91 -9.63 -9.92 24.47
C ALA A 91 -10.88 -10.71 24.87
N ASN A 92 -11.29 -10.72 26.14
CA ASN A 92 -12.47 -11.46 26.59
C ASN A 92 -13.75 -10.94 25.91
N THR A 93 -13.87 -9.61 25.76
CA THR A 93 -14.98 -8.98 25.04
C THR A 93 -15.03 -9.43 23.57
N LEU A 94 -13.87 -9.58 22.91
CA LEU A 94 -13.77 -10.10 21.54
C LEU A 94 -14.15 -11.59 21.47
N ILE A 95 -13.71 -12.39 22.44
CA ILE A 95 -14.01 -13.82 22.53
C ILE A 95 -15.49 -14.06 22.73
N GLU A 96 -16.13 -13.32 23.63
CA GLU A 96 -17.57 -13.39 23.87
C GLU A 96 -18.36 -13.01 22.62
N THR A 97 -17.94 -11.96 21.92
CA THR A 97 -18.59 -11.49 20.70
C THR A 97 -18.45 -12.52 19.57
N HIS A 98 -17.26 -13.10 19.41
CA HIS A 98 -17.01 -14.19 18.48
C HIS A 98 -17.86 -15.44 18.81
N ALA A 99 -17.96 -15.81 20.09
CA ALA A 99 -18.79 -16.93 20.54
C ALA A 99 -20.29 -16.71 20.28
N LYS A 100 -20.80 -15.50 20.48
CA LYS A 100 -22.20 -15.14 20.15
C LYS A 100 -22.49 -15.28 18.66
N THR A 101 -21.58 -14.80 17.80
CA THR A 101 -21.78 -14.86 16.34
C THR A 101 -21.66 -16.27 15.77
N LEU A 102 -20.83 -17.12 16.34
CA LEU A 102 -20.80 -18.55 15.98
C LEU A 102 -22.13 -19.24 16.30
N ARG A 103 -22.72 -18.91 17.45
CA ARG A 103 -24.02 -19.47 17.85
C ARG A 103 -25.16 -19.00 16.95
N SER A 104 -25.10 -17.77 16.43
CA SER A 104 -26.13 -17.25 15.52
C SER A 104 -26.00 -17.73 14.07
N THR A 105 -24.79 -18.14 13.65
CA THR A 105 -24.50 -18.59 12.28
C THR A 105 -24.56 -20.11 12.09
N ALA A 106 -24.71 -20.87 13.18
CA ALA A 106 -24.79 -22.34 13.14
C ALA A 106 -26.13 -22.84 12.55
N THR A 107 -26.20 -23.00 11.22
CA THR A 107 -27.12 -23.95 10.58
C THR A 107 -26.42 -25.28 10.32
N PRO A 108 -27.11 -26.45 10.38
CA PRO A 108 -26.47 -27.75 10.59
C PRO A 108 -25.75 -28.37 9.38
N SER A 109 -25.60 -27.68 8.25
CA SER A 109 -25.35 -28.35 6.95
C SER A 109 -24.07 -27.96 6.21
N SER A 110 -23.05 -27.36 6.84
CA SER A 110 -21.73 -27.26 6.17
C SER A 110 -20.53 -27.40 7.10
N GLN A 111 -20.04 -28.63 7.25
CA GLN A 111 -18.67 -28.95 7.67
C GLN A 111 -17.66 -28.67 6.55
N LYS A 112 -17.66 -27.44 6.01
CA LYS A 112 -16.49 -26.91 5.31
C LYS A 112 -15.94 -25.83 6.20
N ALA A 113 -14.63 -25.87 6.47
CA ALA A 113 -13.88 -24.84 7.17
C ALA A 113 -14.24 -23.46 6.59
N ALA A 114 -15.27 -22.86 7.16
CA ALA A 114 -15.83 -21.62 6.70
C ALA A 114 -14.91 -20.56 7.27
N PHE A 115 -14.00 -20.10 6.42
CA PHE A 115 -13.49 -18.75 6.50
C PHE A 115 -14.65 -17.84 6.92
N LEU A 116 -14.69 -17.40 8.19
CA LEU A 116 -15.52 -16.30 8.65
C LEU A 116 -14.99 -14.96 8.10
N CYS A 117 -14.39 -14.99 6.90
CA CYS A 117 -13.95 -13.83 6.16
C CYS A 117 -15.18 -13.01 5.84
N GLN A 118 -15.17 -11.74 6.27
CA GLN A 118 -16.11 -10.67 5.92
C GLN A 118 -17.34 -10.50 6.84
N ASN A 119 -17.23 -10.76 8.15
CA ASN A 119 -18.19 -10.17 9.10
C ASN A 119 -17.55 -8.99 9.84
N THR A 120 -17.42 -7.84 9.19
CA THR A 120 -17.15 -6.55 9.86
C THR A 120 -18.23 -6.24 10.92
N SER A 121 -19.42 -6.84 10.76
CA SER A 121 -20.53 -6.87 11.73
C SER A 121 -20.16 -7.45 13.10
N LEU A 122 -19.14 -8.31 13.20
CA LEU A 122 -18.60 -8.84 14.46
C LEU A 122 -18.11 -7.74 15.41
N LEU A 123 -17.75 -6.57 14.86
CA LEU A 123 -17.20 -5.46 15.64
C LEU A 123 -18.13 -4.25 15.75
N HIS A 124 -19.27 -4.28 15.06
CA HIS A 124 -20.29 -3.23 15.11
C HIS A 124 -21.38 -3.51 16.14
N HIS A 125 -21.10 -4.32 17.16
CA HIS A 125 -22.10 -4.64 18.16
C HIS A 125 -22.41 -3.40 18.99
N GLU A 126 -23.62 -2.86 18.82
CA GLU A 126 -24.16 -1.65 19.47
C GLU A 126 -24.22 -1.70 21.01
N ALA A 127 -23.75 -2.78 21.64
CA ALA A 127 -24.05 -3.10 23.04
C ALA A 127 -22.87 -3.07 24.01
N ASN A 128 -21.62 -2.92 23.54
CA ASN A 128 -20.46 -2.92 24.43
C ASN A 128 -19.74 -1.57 24.40
N ASP A 129 -19.99 -0.74 25.41
CA ASP A 129 -19.22 0.47 25.73
C ASP A 129 -17.75 0.16 26.16
N GLU A 130 -17.38 -1.11 26.23
CA GLU A 130 -16.04 -1.55 26.58
C GLU A 130 -15.09 -1.50 25.37
N PRO A 131 -13.88 -0.93 25.53
CA PRO A 131 -12.92 -0.83 24.43
C PRO A 131 -12.48 -2.23 23.99
N CYS A 132 -12.51 -2.56 22.69
CA CYS A 132 -12.04 -3.85 22.17
C CYS A 132 -10.51 -3.92 22.01
N ILE A 133 -9.82 -2.79 22.12
CA ILE A 133 -8.37 -2.67 21.91
C ILE A 133 -7.79 -1.76 22.99
N HIS A 134 -6.76 -2.25 23.68
CA HIS A 134 -6.13 -1.49 24.75
C HIS A 134 -5.36 -0.26 24.20
N PRO A 135 -5.49 0.94 24.80
CA PRO A 135 -4.82 2.16 24.32
C PRO A 135 -3.29 2.07 24.22
N LEU A 136 -2.65 1.23 25.03
CA LEU A 136 -1.20 0.97 24.94
C LEU A 136 -0.79 0.41 23.56
N PHE A 137 -1.56 -0.53 23.01
CA PHE A 137 -1.26 -1.11 21.68
C PHE A 137 -1.36 -0.05 20.59
N ILE A 138 -2.37 0.82 20.71
CA ILE A 138 -2.62 1.93 19.78
C ILE A 138 -1.48 2.95 19.86
N LEU A 139 -1.04 3.29 21.07
CA LEU A 139 0.09 4.20 21.30
C LEU A 139 1.40 3.63 20.71
N LEU A 140 1.70 2.35 20.94
CA LEU A 140 2.89 1.69 20.41
C LEU A 140 2.90 1.70 18.87
N LEU A 141 1.78 1.31 18.25
CA LEU A 141 1.64 1.30 16.80
C LEU A 141 1.75 2.72 16.23
N ALA A 142 1.05 3.71 16.80
CA ALA A 142 1.12 5.09 16.35
C ALA A 142 2.55 5.67 16.49
N TYR A 143 3.27 5.35 17.57
CA TYR A 143 4.66 5.75 17.78
C TYR A 143 5.61 5.10 16.75
N ARG A 144 5.45 3.80 16.48
CA ARG A 144 6.29 3.07 15.51
C ARG A 144 6.05 3.53 14.09
N ILE A 145 4.78 3.70 13.71
CA ILE A 145 4.35 4.10 12.37
C ILE A 145 4.62 5.59 12.12
N GLY A 146 4.48 6.45 13.14
CA GLY A 146 4.80 7.87 13.05
C GLY A 146 3.61 8.80 12.81
N GLY A 147 2.40 8.38 13.18
CA GLY A 147 1.20 9.20 13.01
C GLY A 147 -0.07 8.55 13.57
N PRO A 148 -1.23 9.22 13.42
CA PRO A 148 -2.54 8.63 13.73
C PRO A 148 -2.77 7.38 12.88
N ILE A 149 -3.37 6.35 13.48
CA ILE A 149 -3.60 5.06 12.82
C ILE A 149 -5.09 4.74 12.75
N ASN A 150 -5.49 3.91 11.79
CA ASN A 150 -6.83 3.34 11.69
C ASN A 150 -6.76 1.86 11.29
N ALA A 151 -7.82 1.11 11.59
CA ALA A 151 -8.01 -0.31 11.26
C ALA A 151 -9.42 -0.55 10.69
N ALA A 152 -9.95 0.44 9.97
CA ALA A 152 -11.30 0.35 9.43
C ALA A 152 -11.38 -0.71 8.33
N ASN A 153 -12.37 -1.60 8.45
CA ASN A 153 -12.62 -2.73 7.55
C ASN A 153 -11.51 -3.79 7.48
N THR A 154 -10.56 -3.81 8.42
CA THR A 154 -9.43 -4.76 8.43
C THR A 154 -9.49 -5.76 9.57
N ALA A 155 -10.70 -6.05 10.04
CA ALA A 155 -10.92 -6.99 11.12
C ALA A 155 -11.33 -8.36 10.61
N TYR A 156 -10.59 -9.38 11.03
CA TYR A 156 -10.83 -10.75 10.60
C TYR A 156 -10.90 -11.68 11.80
N ALA A 157 -11.87 -12.59 11.79
CA ALA A 157 -11.93 -13.70 12.74
C ALA A 157 -11.57 -15.00 12.02
N HIS A 158 -10.73 -15.81 12.65
CA HIS A 158 -10.22 -17.04 12.08
C HIS A 158 -10.34 -18.20 13.06
N GLN A 159 -10.62 -19.39 12.53
CA GLN A 159 -10.62 -20.65 13.27
C GLN A 159 -9.82 -21.69 12.50
N TRP A 160 -8.95 -22.38 13.21
CA TRP A 160 -8.13 -23.43 12.65
C TRP A 160 -7.99 -24.58 13.63
N LYS A 161 -8.15 -25.80 13.12
CA LYS A 161 -7.89 -27.04 13.85
C LYS A 161 -6.88 -27.85 13.04
N ALA A 162 -5.92 -28.44 13.73
CA ALA A 162 -5.00 -29.38 13.12
C ALA A 162 -5.79 -30.58 12.50
N PRO A 163 -5.36 -31.13 11.35
CA PRO A 163 -6.02 -32.27 10.74
C PRO A 163 -5.93 -33.51 11.64
N ASN A 164 -7.06 -34.21 11.85
CA ASN A 164 -7.09 -35.46 12.62
C ASN A 164 -6.25 -36.60 11.97
N SER A 165 -5.88 -36.45 10.70
CA SER A 165 -5.10 -37.43 9.92
C SER A 165 -3.64 -37.03 9.71
N ALA A 166 -3.13 -36.06 10.47
CA ALA A 166 -1.73 -35.66 10.38
C ALA A 166 -0.85 -36.88 10.66
N ASN A 167 -0.07 -37.30 9.67
CA ASN A 167 0.96 -38.31 9.87
C ASN A 167 1.95 -37.66 10.87
N PRO A 168 2.29 -38.28 12.02
CA PRO A 168 3.14 -37.64 13.03
C PRO A 168 4.54 -37.26 12.52
N GLU A 169 4.93 -37.73 11.33
CA GLU A 169 6.16 -37.38 10.63
C GLU A 169 6.03 -36.14 9.70
N SER A 170 4.82 -35.64 9.43
CA SER A 170 4.57 -34.47 8.57
C SER A 170 4.38 -33.21 9.44
N ALA A 171 5.49 -32.57 9.81
CA ALA A 171 5.47 -31.31 10.56
C ALA A 171 4.70 -30.19 9.85
N ALA A 172 4.52 -30.27 8.53
CA ALA A 172 3.79 -29.28 7.73
C ALA A 172 2.28 -29.24 8.03
N ASP A 173 1.68 -30.35 8.50
CA ASP A 173 0.23 -30.44 8.75
C ASP A 173 -0.19 -29.82 10.10
N LEU A 174 0.77 -29.54 10.99
CA LEU A 174 0.54 -28.95 12.32
C LEU A 174 0.77 -27.43 12.34
N VAL A 175 1.03 -26.83 11.19
CA VAL A 175 1.45 -25.44 11.06
C VAL A 175 0.33 -24.57 10.48
N HIS A 176 0.09 -23.42 11.10
CA HIS A 176 -0.80 -22.38 10.63
C HIS A 176 -0.05 -21.05 10.48
N THR A 177 -0.09 -20.45 9.29
CA THR A 177 0.60 -19.19 8.99
C THR A 177 -0.39 -18.02 8.88
N GLU A 178 -0.07 -16.89 9.50
CA GLU A 178 -0.79 -15.62 9.44
C GLU A 178 0.15 -14.48 8.98
N GLY A 179 -0.27 -13.69 7.99
CA GLY A 179 0.49 -12.51 7.53
C GLY A 179 1.39 -12.68 6.31
N ASP A 180 1.22 -13.74 5.52
CA ASP A 180 1.79 -13.87 4.17
C ASP A 180 0.69 -13.77 3.10
N THR A 181 -0.24 -12.83 3.27
CA THR A 181 -1.43 -12.67 2.41
C THR A 181 -1.18 -11.75 1.21
N GLY A 182 -0.06 -11.02 1.18
CA GLY A 182 0.26 -10.07 0.10
C GLY A 182 -0.73 -8.90 0.00
N ASP A 183 -1.52 -8.65 1.05
CA ASP A 183 -2.63 -7.70 1.02
C ASP A 183 -2.17 -6.24 1.20
N PHE A 184 -2.77 -5.35 0.42
CA PHE A 184 -2.35 -3.96 0.21
C PHE A 184 -2.63 -2.99 1.35
N MET A 185 -3.25 -3.48 2.43
CA MET A 185 -3.71 -2.66 3.56
C MET A 185 -2.91 -2.90 4.86
N GLU A 186 -1.91 -3.79 4.85
CA GLU A 186 -1.28 -4.29 6.08
C GLU A 186 0.06 -3.56 6.36
N ASP A 187 0.06 -2.50 7.18
CA ASP A 187 1.32 -1.95 7.71
C ASP A 187 1.77 -2.70 8.96
N HIS A 188 0.90 -2.79 9.97
CA HIS A 188 1.15 -3.52 11.22
C HIS A 188 -0.12 -4.26 11.63
N ARG A 189 0.01 -5.47 12.15
CA ARG A 189 -1.11 -6.30 12.59
C ARG A 189 -1.13 -6.47 14.09
N LEU A 190 -2.33 -6.44 14.65
CA LEU A 190 -2.63 -6.85 16.01
C LEU A 190 -3.52 -8.09 15.95
N THR A 191 -3.01 -9.23 16.42
CA THR A 191 -3.75 -10.49 16.47
C THR A 191 -4.04 -10.87 17.91
N PHE A 192 -5.31 -11.03 18.27
CA PHE A 192 -5.72 -11.68 19.51
C PHE A 192 -5.92 -13.17 19.22
N ALA A 193 -5.14 -14.05 19.86
CA ALA A 193 -5.19 -15.49 19.65
C ALA A 193 -5.50 -16.26 20.95
N TRP A 194 -6.32 -17.29 20.83
CA TRP A 194 -6.67 -18.22 21.91
C TRP A 194 -6.98 -19.61 21.35
N GLU A 195 -7.15 -20.60 22.23
CA GLU A 195 -7.63 -21.92 21.88
C GLU A 195 -8.98 -22.21 22.53
N MET A 196 -9.86 -22.92 21.84
CA MET A 196 -11.06 -23.50 22.41
C MET A 196 -10.80 -24.97 22.74
N ARG A 197 -10.97 -25.34 24.02
CA ARG A 197 -10.92 -26.73 24.49
C ARG A 197 -12.12 -26.99 25.39
N ASP A 198 -12.89 -28.03 25.10
CA ASP A 198 -14.12 -28.37 25.82
C ASP A 198 -15.11 -27.19 25.94
N GLY A 199 -15.14 -26.33 24.92
CA GLY A 199 -15.98 -25.13 24.89
C GLY A 199 -15.46 -23.95 25.75
N VAL A 200 -14.28 -24.07 26.35
CA VAL A 200 -13.65 -23.01 27.16
C VAL A 200 -12.48 -22.39 26.42
N ALA A 201 -12.40 -21.06 26.43
CA ALA A 201 -11.27 -20.31 25.88
C ALA A 201 -10.05 -20.43 26.81
N LYS A 202 -8.91 -20.84 26.25
CA LYS A 202 -7.63 -21.03 26.95
C LYS A 202 -6.51 -20.36 26.17
N THR A 203 -5.37 -20.20 26.83
CA THR A 203 -4.12 -19.75 26.18
C THR A 203 -3.73 -20.71 25.06
N PRO A 204 -3.19 -20.20 23.94
CA PRO A 204 -2.59 -21.06 22.93
C PRO A 204 -1.47 -21.90 23.54
N SER A 205 -1.52 -23.21 23.36
CA SER A 205 -0.45 -24.13 23.75
C SER A 205 0.64 -24.24 22.69
N GLY A 206 0.29 -23.98 21.43
CA GLY A 206 1.26 -24.01 20.36
C GLY A 206 2.27 -22.88 20.43
N ILE A 207 3.37 -23.08 19.69
CA ILE A 207 4.47 -22.14 19.61
C ILE A 207 4.16 -21.13 18.51
N HIS A 208 4.35 -19.84 18.80
CA HIS A 208 4.30 -18.80 17.79
C HIS A 208 5.73 -18.42 17.37
N ASP A 209 6.02 -18.59 16.09
CA ASP A 209 7.31 -18.34 15.48
C ASP A 209 7.22 -17.18 14.50
N ILE A 210 8.30 -16.42 14.36
CA ILE A 210 8.38 -15.28 13.46
C ILE A 210 9.39 -15.54 12.35
N PHE A 211 8.97 -15.28 11.12
CA PHE A 211 9.79 -15.42 9.92
C PHE A 211 10.05 -14.03 9.34
N PRO A 212 11.23 -13.43 9.58
CA PRO A 212 11.55 -12.13 9.00
C PRO A 212 11.64 -12.20 7.48
N SER A 213 11.08 -11.19 6.80
CA SER A 213 11.07 -11.10 5.34
C SER A 213 12.49 -11.21 4.77
N GLY A 214 12.67 -12.08 3.78
CA GLY A 214 13.96 -12.29 3.11
C GLY A 214 14.96 -13.16 3.87
N THR A 215 14.56 -13.75 4.99
CA THR A 215 15.42 -14.66 5.77
C THR A 215 14.82 -16.06 5.84
N LYS A 216 15.67 -17.08 5.98
CA LYS A 216 15.26 -18.47 6.26
C LYS A 216 15.33 -18.81 7.76
N GLU A 217 15.77 -17.86 8.58
CA GLU A 217 15.96 -18.03 10.01
C GLU A 217 14.67 -17.77 10.76
N VAL A 218 14.27 -18.73 11.59
CA VAL A 218 13.12 -18.60 12.49
C VAL A 218 13.55 -17.82 13.72
N LYS A 219 12.74 -16.86 14.14
CA LYS A 219 12.92 -16.13 15.39
C LYS A 219 11.80 -16.44 16.36
N ASP A 220 12.16 -16.71 17.60
CA ASP A 220 11.19 -16.89 18.68
C ASP A 220 10.42 -15.59 18.93
N LEU A 221 9.10 -15.70 19.12
CA LEU A 221 8.27 -14.57 19.49
C LEU A 221 8.62 -14.10 20.92
N SER A 222 8.90 -12.82 21.07
CA SER A 222 9.17 -12.23 22.38
C SER A 222 7.87 -12.05 23.17
N TYR A 223 7.74 -12.78 24.27
CA TYR A 223 6.61 -12.68 25.18
C TYR A 223 6.86 -11.65 26.29
N ILE A 224 5.92 -10.73 26.41
CA ILE A 224 5.86 -9.70 27.45
C ILE A 224 4.76 -10.11 28.41
N ARG A 225 5.11 -10.25 29.69
CA ARG A 225 4.24 -10.81 30.72
C ARG A 225 3.81 -9.75 31.72
N ASP A 226 2.64 -9.93 32.32
CA ASP A 226 2.26 -9.19 33.52
C ASP A 226 3.00 -9.79 34.72
N ARG A 227 3.59 -8.95 35.59
CA ARG A 227 4.45 -9.38 36.71
C ARG A 227 3.80 -10.36 37.69
N GLU A 228 2.48 -10.27 37.87
CA GLU A 228 1.73 -10.98 38.92
C GLU A 228 0.79 -12.06 38.38
N LYS A 229 0.79 -12.33 37.07
CA LYS A 229 -0.17 -13.25 36.46
C LYS A 229 0.51 -14.46 35.83
N ASP A 230 -0.11 -15.62 36.00
CA ASP A 230 0.35 -16.93 35.51
C ASP A 230 0.41 -17.05 33.96
N GLY A 231 0.14 -15.98 33.20
CA GLY A 231 0.07 -16.02 31.73
C GLY A 231 -1.13 -16.81 31.19
N LYS A 232 -2.12 -17.10 32.03
CA LYS A 232 -3.33 -17.86 31.69
C LYS A 232 -4.36 -16.92 31.07
N GLY A 233 -4.34 -16.79 29.75
CA GLY A 233 -5.37 -16.12 28.97
C GLY A 233 -5.05 -16.02 27.48
N PRO A 234 -5.87 -15.29 26.72
CA PRO A 234 -5.60 -14.95 25.33
C PRO A 234 -4.31 -14.15 25.19
N VAL A 235 -3.65 -14.28 24.04
CA VAL A 235 -2.41 -13.58 23.71
C VAL A 235 -2.71 -12.51 22.67
N ALA A 236 -2.19 -11.30 22.84
CA ALA A 236 -2.19 -10.28 21.79
C ALA A 236 -0.81 -10.18 21.14
N ILE A 237 -0.72 -10.40 19.83
CA ILE A 237 0.51 -10.41 19.06
C ILE A 237 0.52 -9.16 18.18
N LEU A 238 1.47 -8.26 18.41
CA LEU A 238 1.73 -7.12 17.55
C LEU A 238 2.92 -7.43 16.65
N TYR A 239 2.77 -7.34 15.33
CA TYR A 239 3.88 -7.58 14.42
C TYR A 239 3.83 -6.73 13.15
N ASP A 240 5.01 -6.47 12.60
CA ASP A 240 5.24 -5.70 11.37
C ASP A 240 5.12 -6.63 10.16
N VAL A 241 3.93 -6.69 9.58
CA VAL A 241 3.60 -7.62 8.48
C VAL A 241 4.45 -7.39 7.23
N LYS A 242 5.00 -6.18 7.04
CA LYS A 242 5.92 -5.92 5.92
C LYS A 242 7.23 -6.69 6.04
N ASN A 243 7.65 -6.96 7.27
CA ASN A 243 8.98 -7.44 7.58
C ASN A 243 8.97 -8.78 8.32
N ALA A 244 7.80 -9.37 8.59
CA ALA A 244 7.66 -10.59 9.35
C ALA A 244 6.33 -11.32 9.07
N ALA A 245 6.39 -12.64 8.86
CA ALA A 245 5.23 -13.53 8.93
C ALA A 245 5.16 -14.22 10.31
N CYS A 246 3.95 -14.46 10.80
CA CYS A 246 3.71 -15.16 12.07
C CYS A 246 3.22 -16.58 11.79
N CYS A 247 3.87 -17.55 12.39
CA CYS A 247 3.56 -18.96 12.28
C CYS A 247 3.10 -19.49 13.63
N TYR A 248 2.13 -20.38 13.63
CA TYR A 248 1.64 -21.09 14.79
C TYR A 248 1.81 -22.59 14.59
N THR A 249 2.60 -23.22 15.45
CA THR A 249 2.82 -24.67 15.45
C THR A 249 2.00 -25.30 16.58
N CYS A 250 0.99 -26.10 16.21
CA CYS A 250 0.08 -26.71 17.16
C CYS A 250 0.75 -27.80 18.01
N GLN A 251 0.54 -27.76 19.33
CA GLN A 251 0.99 -28.81 20.26
C GLN A 251 -0.14 -29.76 20.69
N ASP A 252 -1.39 -29.34 20.61
CA ASP A 252 -2.57 -30.11 21.00
C ASP A 252 -3.52 -30.22 19.80
N ALA A 253 -3.56 -31.39 19.16
CA ALA A 253 -4.36 -31.63 17.97
C ALA A 253 -5.88 -31.52 18.21
N ASP A 254 -6.32 -31.66 19.47
CA ASP A 254 -7.73 -31.52 19.83
C ASP A 254 -8.14 -30.06 20.06
N ALA A 255 -7.18 -29.15 20.23
CA ALA A 255 -7.43 -27.73 20.37
C ALA A 255 -7.83 -27.08 19.04
N VAL A 256 -8.81 -26.18 19.10
CA VAL A 256 -9.16 -25.30 17.98
C VAL A 256 -8.57 -23.93 18.26
N ARG A 257 -7.58 -23.51 17.46
CA ARG A 257 -7.04 -22.15 17.53
C ARG A 257 -8.06 -21.18 16.93
N CYS A 258 -8.34 -20.12 17.67
CA CYS A 258 -9.17 -19.01 17.25
C CYS A 258 -8.32 -17.73 17.27
N SER A 259 -8.56 -16.82 16.33
CA SER A 259 -7.95 -15.50 16.36
C SER A 259 -8.88 -14.40 15.85
N VAL A 260 -8.66 -13.18 16.33
CA VAL A 260 -9.22 -11.93 15.79
C VAL A 260 -8.06 -11.01 15.45
N THR A 261 -7.93 -10.60 14.19
CA THR A 261 -6.85 -9.75 13.70
C THR A 261 -7.36 -8.37 13.33
N PHE A 262 -6.50 -7.36 13.47
CA PHE A 262 -6.72 -5.98 13.05
C PHE A 262 -5.49 -5.47 12.30
N ASP A 263 -5.69 -4.98 11.08
CA ASP A 263 -4.59 -4.36 10.31
C ASP A 263 -4.63 -2.86 10.42
N PHE A 264 -3.57 -2.31 11.00
CA PHE A 264 -3.40 -0.89 11.22
C PHE A 264 -2.58 -0.27 10.10
N ARG A 265 -2.99 0.94 9.72
CA ARG A 265 -2.29 1.80 8.76
C ARG A 265 -2.26 3.24 9.25
N ILE A 266 -1.29 4.02 8.78
CA ILE A 266 -1.27 5.46 9.04
C ILE A 266 -2.42 6.15 8.32
N ASN A 267 -3.15 7.01 9.01
CA ASN A 267 -4.13 7.89 8.36
C ASN A 267 -3.39 8.97 7.57
N ARG A 268 -3.41 8.87 6.24
CA ARG A 268 -2.87 9.89 5.32
C ARG A 268 -3.93 10.80 4.72
N MET A 269 -5.20 10.51 4.99
CA MET A 269 -6.30 11.32 4.50
C MET A 269 -6.35 12.62 5.32
N GLY A 270 -6.14 13.74 4.65
CA GLY A 270 -6.29 15.08 5.22
C GLY A 270 -7.75 15.45 5.43
N ASP A 271 -7.99 16.49 6.23
CA ASP A 271 -9.36 16.87 6.64
C ASP A 271 -10.26 17.27 5.47
N VAL A 272 -9.67 17.87 4.43
CA VAL A 272 -10.40 18.21 3.20
C VAL A 272 -10.88 16.94 2.50
N GLU A 273 -10.04 15.92 2.39
CA GLU A 273 -10.43 14.65 1.78
C GLU A 273 -11.42 13.89 2.66
N ALA A 274 -11.21 13.86 3.98
CA ALA A 274 -12.16 13.24 4.92
C ALA A 274 -13.53 13.91 4.88
N SER A 275 -13.60 15.23 4.68
CA SER A 275 -14.87 15.98 4.57
C SER A 275 -15.67 15.63 3.31
N LEU A 276 -15.03 15.08 2.27
CA LEU A 276 -15.70 14.64 1.04
C LEU A 276 -16.38 13.27 1.20
N PHE A 277 -15.93 12.45 2.14
CA PHE A 277 -16.36 11.05 2.27
C PHE A 277 -17.04 10.73 3.61
N ALA A 278 -16.83 11.53 4.66
CA ALA A 278 -17.39 11.28 5.98
C ALA A 278 -18.81 11.88 6.10
N PRO A 279 -19.82 11.09 6.54
CA PRO A 279 -21.08 11.67 6.98
C PRO A 279 -20.82 12.60 8.18
N ALA A 280 -21.53 13.73 8.23
CA ALA A 280 -21.43 14.64 9.37
C ALA A 280 -21.96 13.94 10.62
N LEU A 281 -21.06 13.62 11.56
CA LEU A 281 -21.46 13.10 12.87
C LEU A 281 -22.24 14.19 13.62
N THR A 282 -23.36 13.79 14.21
CA THR A 282 -24.09 14.66 15.13
C THR A 282 -23.26 14.94 16.38
N ARG A 283 -23.55 16.06 17.07
CA ARG A 283 -22.86 16.42 18.30
C ARG A 283 -22.92 15.31 19.38
N GLY A 284 -24.04 14.59 19.45
CA GLY A 284 -24.17 13.44 20.36
C GLY A 284 -23.24 12.28 20.00
N GLU A 285 -23.15 11.92 18.72
CA GLU A 285 -22.25 10.84 18.25
C GLU A 285 -20.76 11.18 18.47
N LEU A 286 -20.40 12.46 18.40
CA LEU A 286 -19.05 12.96 18.71
C LEU A 286 -18.69 12.87 20.20
N GLU A 287 -19.68 13.07 21.07
CA GLU A 287 -19.53 12.99 22.52
C GLU A 287 -19.40 11.53 22.99
N GLU A 288 -20.05 10.59 22.29
CA GLU A 288 -20.02 9.14 22.55
C GLU A 288 -18.86 8.41 21.85
N LEU A 289 -18.07 9.10 21.02
CA LEU A 289 -17.02 8.47 20.22
C LEU A 289 -15.89 7.90 21.11
N THR A 290 -15.71 6.58 21.11
CA THR A 290 -14.61 5.90 21.80
C THR A 290 -13.40 5.71 20.87
N LEU A 291 -12.21 5.52 21.44
CA LEU A 291 -10.99 5.29 20.66
C LEU A 291 -11.10 4.03 19.77
N SER A 292 -11.66 2.94 20.30
CA SER A 292 -11.89 1.72 19.51
C SER A 292 -12.90 1.94 18.38
N ARG A 293 -13.98 2.71 18.64
CA ARG A 293 -14.97 3.05 17.61
C ARG A 293 -14.33 3.92 16.51
N LEU A 294 -13.53 4.92 16.89
CA LEU A 294 -12.77 5.76 15.95
C LEU A 294 -11.81 4.94 15.08
N LEU A 295 -11.11 3.94 15.63
CA LEU A 295 -10.19 3.12 14.86
C LEU A 295 -10.88 2.29 13.77
N LEU A 296 -12.10 1.83 14.05
CA LEU A 296 -12.87 0.96 13.17
C LEU A 296 -13.81 1.72 12.25
N SER A 297 -14.12 2.97 12.59
CA SER A 297 -15.01 3.84 11.82
C SER A 297 -14.18 4.82 10.99
N PHE A 298 -14.19 4.63 9.69
CA PHE A 298 -13.53 5.52 8.74
C PHE A 298 -14.36 5.58 7.46
N PRO A 299 -14.50 6.74 6.81
CA PRO A 299 -13.88 8.04 7.13
C PRO A 299 -14.62 8.82 8.22
N ILE A 300 -13.88 9.63 9.00
CA ILE A 300 -14.40 10.57 10.01
C ILE A 300 -13.72 11.93 9.80
N HIS A 301 -14.50 13.02 9.82
CA HIS A 301 -13.99 14.38 9.75
C HIS A 301 -13.10 14.69 10.97
N ASP A 302 -11.98 15.39 10.77
CA ASP A 302 -11.03 15.75 11.84
C ASP A 302 -10.51 14.53 12.62
N TYR A 303 -10.27 13.43 11.89
CA TYR A 303 -9.85 12.15 12.43
C TYR A 303 -8.64 12.29 13.35
N THR A 304 -7.63 13.07 12.90
CA THR A 304 -6.38 13.25 13.62
C THR A 304 -6.59 13.90 14.98
N SER A 305 -7.40 14.96 15.06
CA SER A 305 -7.67 15.63 16.33
C SER A 305 -8.50 14.74 17.26
N HIS A 306 -9.50 14.02 16.73
CA HIS A 306 -10.26 13.05 17.52
C HIS A 306 -9.38 11.91 18.03
N PHE A 307 -8.45 11.41 17.21
CA PHE A 307 -7.50 10.37 17.56
C PHE A 307 -6.63 10.81 18.73
N HIS A 308 -5.99 11.98 18.66
CA HIS A 308 -5.17 12.51 19.74
C HIS A 308 -5.98 12.81 21.00
N ARG A 309 -7.16 13.43 20.86
CA ARG A 309 -8.06 13.70 21.99
C ARG A 309 -8.42 12.41 22.74
N LEU A 310 -8.75 11.34 22.03
CA LEU A 310 -9.18 10.07 22.63
C LEU A 310 -8.02 9.21 23.12
N LEU A 311 -6.85 9.27 22.48
CA LEU A 311 -5.65 8.57 22.93
C LEU A 311 -5.06 9.20 24.19
N PHE A 312 -5.08 10.53 24.30
CA PHE A 312 -4.52 11.27 25.43
C PHE A 312 -5.55 11.74 26.47
N ARG A 313 -6.80 11.28 26.38
CA ARG A 313 -7.78 11.54 27.44
C ARG A 313 -7.30 10.93 28.77
N PRO A 314 -7.71 11.49 29.93
CA PRO A 314 -7.25 11.03 31.24
C PRO A 314 -7.37 9.51 31.46
N SER A 315 -8.48 8.90 31.07
CA SER A 315 -8.72 7.46 31.24
C SER A 315 -7.82 6.58 30.36
N SER A 316 -7.59 6.96 29.10
CA SER A 316 -6.68 6.23 28.20
C SER A 316 -5.24 6.30 28.72
N LEU A 317 -4.80 7.47 29.17
CA LEU A 317 -3.47 7.65 29.75
C LEU A 317 -3.31 6.85 31.06
N CYS A 318 -4.30 6.86 31.96
CA CYS A 318 -4.22 6.05 33.18
C CYS A 318 -4.15 4.55 32.85
N ALA A 319 -4.92 4.06 31.87
CA ALA A 319 -4.84 2.68 31.42
C ALA A 319 -3.46 2.33 30.82
N ILE A 320 -2.88 3.24 30.02
CA ILE A 320 -1.53 3.09 29.46
C ILE A 320 -0.48 2.98 30.57
N LEU A 321 -0.49 3.91 31.52
CA LEU A 321 0.50 3.98 32.59
C LEU A 321 0.37 2.79 33.56
N SER A 322 -0.86 2.42 33.93
CA SER A 322 -1.12 1.24 34.76
C SER A 322 -0.58 -0.01 34.07
N LYS A 323 -0.96 -0.25 32.81
CA LYS A 323 -0.50 -1.44 32.09
C LYS A 323 1.02 -1.46 31.97
N LEU A 324 1.67 -0.36 31.60
CA LEU A 324 3.15 -0.27 31.53
C LEU A 324 3.84 -0.55 32.87
N SER A 325 3.21 -0.18 33.99
CA SER A 325 3.77 -0.44 35.32
C SER A 325 3.79 -1.93 35.64
N ASP A 326 2.76 -2.65 35.21
CA ASP A 326 2.53 -4.07 35.46
C ASP A 326 3.30 -5.00 34.51
N LEU A 327 3.83 -4.48 33.40
CA LEU A 327 4.61 -5.26 32.44
C LEU A 327 6.01 -5.58 32.97
N ASP A 328 6.39 -6.85 32.82
CA ASP A 328 7.77 -7.28 32.84
C ASP A 328 8.30 -7.32 31.40
N ILE A 329 9.20 -6.38 31.08
CA ILE A 329 9.76 -6.24 29.74
C ILE A 329 11.14 -6.91 29.76
N PRO A 330 11.35 -7.98 28.97
CA PRO A 330 12.65 -8.64 28.93
C PRO A 330 13.74 -7.66 28.47
N PRO A 331 14.99 -7.83 28.94
CA PRO A 331 16.11 -7.04 28.48
C PRO A 331 16.23 -7.17 26.95
N ILE A 332 16.57 -6.07 26.28
CA ILE A 332 16.73 -6.06 24.81
C ILE A 332 17.76 -7.16 24.47
N PRO A 333 17.42 -8.14 23.61
CA PRO A 333 18.44 -9.04 23.12
C PRO A 333 19.59 -8.20 22.53
N PRO A 334 20.87 -8.61 22.68
CA PRO A 334 21.97 -7.92 22.01
C PRO A 334 21.59 -7.76 20.53
N PRO A 335 21.93 -6.63 19.88
CA PRO A 335 21.59 -6.43 18.49
C PRO A 335 22.09 -7.63 17.71
N SER A 336 21.17 -8.53 17.38
CA SER A 336 21.42 -9.66 16.49
C SER A 336 22.05 -9.03 15.27
N ASP A 337 23.25 -9.49 14.89
CA ASP A 337 24.00 -8.99 13.73
C ASP A 337 23.00 -8.60 12.67
N THR A 338 22.76 -7.30 12.56
CA THR A 338 21.74 -6.78 11.67
C THR A 338 22.21 -7.21 10.32
N ILE A 339 21.57 -8.23 9.74
CA ILE A 339 21.70 -8.55 8.33
C ILE A 339 21.54 -7.20 7.66
N PRO A 340 22.60 -6.65 7.02
CA PRO A 340 22.53 -5.33 6.46
C PRO A 340 21.34 -5.35 5.52
N ILE A 341 20.32 -4.54 5.81
CA ILE A 341 19.27 -4.28 4.83
C ILE A 341 20.05 -3.84 3.60
N PRO A 342 19.94 -4.56 2.45
CA PRO A 342 20.77 -4.27 1.31
C PRO A 342 20.67 -2.78 1.04
N SER A 343 21.84 -2.16 0.90
CA SER A 343 21.94 -0.74 0.64
C SER A 343 21.00 -0.40 -0.51
N ALA A 344 20.46 0.81 -0.50
CA ALA A 344 19.49 1.18 -1.52
C ALA A 344 20.06 0.96 -2.93
N LYS A 345 21.40 1.12 -3.09
CA LYS A 345 22.17 0.80 -4.29
C LYS A 345 22.13 -0.68 -4.66
N GLU A 346 22.41 -1.59 -3.71
CA GLU A 346 22.32 -3.04 -3.97
C GLU A 346 20.90 -3.47 -4.37
N ARG A 347 19.86 -2.84 -3.79
CA ARG A 347 18.46 -3.09 -4.20
C ARG A 347 18.16 -2.58 -5.60
N TYR A 348 18.68 -1.41 -5.96
CA TYR A 348 18.57 -0.89 -7.31
C TYR A 348 19.30 -1.77 -8.32
N ASP A 349 20.53 -2.16 -8.01
CA ASP A 349 21.35 -3.02 -8.87
C ASP A 349 20.67 -4.39 -9.07
N ALA A 350 20.09 -4.97 -8.01
CA ALA A 350 19.30 -6.19 -8.10
C ALA A 350 18.03 -6.02 -8.94
N TRP A 351 17.27 -4.95 -8.73
CA TRP A 351 16.05 -4.63 -9.48
C TRP A 351 16.35 -4.37 -10.97
N GLU A 352 17.45 -3.70 -11.27
CA GLU A 352 17.92 -3.45 -12.63
C GLU A 352 18.45 -4.73 -13.29
N SER A 353 19.15 -5.59 -12.54
CA SER A 353 19.55 -6.93 -13.02
C SER A 353 18.33 -7.77 -13.38
N GLU A 354 17.33 -7.82 -12.50
CA GLU A 354 16.07 -8.55 -12.75
C GLU A 354 15.36 -8.05 -14.03
N ASN A 355 15.30 -6.73 -14.21
CA ASN A 355 14.72 -6.13 -15.40
C ASN A 355 15.51 -6.43 -16.68
N ARG A 356 16.84 -6.51 -16.59
CA ARG A 356 17.73 -6.89 -17.70
C ARG A 356 17.61 -8.37 -18.04
N GLU A 357 17.51 -9.24 -17.04
CA GLU A 357 17.36 -10.70 -17.22
C GLU A 357 16.02 -11.07 -17.83
N SER A 358 14.96 -10.32 -17.51
CA SER A 358 13.62 -10.51 -18.06
C SER A 358 13.49 -10.01 -19.50
N ASN A 359 14.52 -9.35 -20.06
CA ASN A 359 14.52 -8.93 -21.44
C ASN A 359 15.02 -10.08 -22.35
N PRO A 360 14.16 -10.74 -23.13
CA PRO A 360 14.54 -11.87 -23.99
C PRO A 360 15.52 -11.50 -25.10
N ARG A 361 15.75 -10.20 -25.36
CA ARG A 361 16.69 -9.70 -26.38
C ARG A 361 17.58 -8.62 -25.76
N PRO A 362 18.81 -8.93 -25.33
CA PRO A 362 19.71 -7.91 -24.81
C PRO A 362 19.84 -6.78 -25.85
N THR A 363 19.57 -5.56 -25.40
CA THR A 363 19.47 -4.28 -26.14
C THR A 363 20.63 -3.98 -27.10
N ARG A 364 21.70 -4.77 -27.09
CA ARG A 364 22.88 -4.63 -27.96
C ARG A 364 22.73 -5.20 -29.37
N LYS A 365 21.69 -5.97 -29.70
CA LYS A 365 21.61 -6.71 -30.98
C LYS A 365 20.75 -6.09 -32.09
N TYR A 366 19.98 -5.04 -31.81
CA TYR A 366 19.23 -4.34 -32.86
C TYR A 366 19.77 -2.92 -33.00
N PRO A 367 19.95 -2.41 -34.24
CA PRO A 367 20.01 -0.97 -34.43
C PRO A 367 18.75 -0.38 -33.81
N GLU A 368 18.89 0.74 -33.08
CA GLU A 368 17.78 1.47 -32.49
C GLU A 368 16.63 1.49 -33.50
N THR A 369 15.53 0.82 -33.16
CA THR A 369 14.38 0.74 -34.06
C THR A 369 13.66 2.05 -33.94
N LEU A 370 14.22 3.06 -34.62
CA LEU A 370 13.73 4.42 -34.55
C LEU A 370 12.32 4.46 -35.17
N LEU A 371 11.40 5.13 -34.48
CA LEU A 371 10.12 5.57 -35.02
C LEU A 371 10.30 6.67 -36.09
N THR A 372 11.29 6.55 -36.99
CA THR A 372 11.57 7.58 -37.99
C THR A 372 10.84 7.36 -39.31
N GLY A 373 10.47 8.49 -39.95
CA GLY A 373 10.29 8.54 -41.40
C GLY A 373 8.86 8.39 -41.91
N LEU A 374 8.77 7.93 -43.15
CA LEU A 374 7.54 7.52 -43.81
C LEU A 374 7.55 6.00 -43.84
N TYR A 375 6.58 5.39 -43.17
CA TYR A 375 6.42 3.95 -43.22
C TYR A 375 5.78 3.57 -44.55
N PRO A 376 6.36 2.63 -45.30
CA PRO A 376 5.80 2.20 -46.58
C PRO A 376 4.44 1.52 -46.40
N ARG A 377 4.19 0.95 -45.21
CA ARG A 377 2.97 0.23 -44.85
C ARG A 377 2.62 0.43 -43.38
N VAL A 378 1.33 0.34 -43.05
CA VAL A 378 0.84 0.46 -41.66
C VAL A 378 1.36 -0.68 -40.80
N GLU A 379 1.48 -1.88 -41.35
CA GLU A 379 1.96 -3.07 -40.66
C GLU A 379 3.39 -2.86 -40.15
N THR A 380 4.28 -2.31 -40.99
CA THR A 380 5.67 -2.01 -40.62
C THR A 380 5.75 -0.96 -39.51
N PHE A 381 4.84 0.02 -39.51
CA PHE A 381 4.76 1.00 -38.42
C PHE A 381 4.35 0.35 -37.10
N ILE A 382 3.35 -0.53 -37.12
CA ILE A 382 2.88 -1.25 -35.94
C ILE A 382 3.96 -2.22 -35.42
N GLU A 383 4.66 -2.94 -36.31
CA GLU A 383 5.78 -3.82 -35.94
C GLU A 383 6.91 -3.05 -35.24
N ASN A 384 7.27 -1.88 -35.75
CA ASN A 384 8.26 -1.01 -35.11
C ASN A 384 7.76 -0.48 -33.77
N LEU A 385 6.48 -0.11 -33.65
CA LEU A 385 5.88 0.31 -32.39
C LEU A 385 5.87 -0.82 -31.36
N VAL A 386 5.58 -2.05 -31.75
CA VAL A 386 5.64 -3.23 -30.87
C VAL A 386 7.05 -3.42 -30.34
N THR A 387 8.05 -3.35 -31.22
CA THR A 387 9.46 -3.47 -30.84
C THR A 387 9.89 -2.34 -29.89
N THR A 388 9.47 -1.10 -30.19
CA THR A 388 9.78 0.08 -29.37
C THR A 388 9.12 -0.01 -27.99
N ALA A 389 7.85 -0.43 -27.93
CA ALA A 389 7.14 -0.64 -26.67
C ALA A 389 7.84 -1.72 -25.84
N HIS A 390 8.18 -2.85 -26.46
CA HIS A 390 8.89 -3.95 -25.80
C HIS A 390 10.26 -3.51 -25.27
N GLN A 391 10.99 -2.63 -25.96
CA GLN A 391 12.24 -2.07 -25.42
C GLN A 391 11.98 -1.09 -24.27
N THR A 392 10.97 -0.22 -24.43
CA THR A 392 10.65 0.86 -23.49
C THR A 392 10.16 0.32 -22.13
N ILE A 393 9.40 -0.77 -22.09
CA ILE A 393 8.92 -1.37 -20.82
C ILE A 393 10.04 -1.88 -19.92
N HIS A 394 11.20 -2.23 -20.50
CA HIS A 394 12.37 -2.67 -19.74
C HIS A 394 13.24 -1.49 -19.27
N LEU A 395 12.97 -0.26 -19.74
CA LEU A 395 13.64 0.93 -19.22
C LEU A 395 13.10 1.29 -17.84
N SER A 396 14.01 1.73 -16.97
CA SER A 396 13.65 2.20 -15.63
C SER A 396 12.70 3.41 -15.72
N PRO A 397 11.51 3.38 -15.08
CA PRO A 397 10.68 4.58 -14.91
C PRO A 397 11.19 5.51 -13.80
N GLY A 398 12.37 5.24 -13.22
CA GLY A 398 13.07 6.04 -12.22
C GLY A 398 13.02 5.45 -10.81
N LEU A 399 13.86 5.98 -9.92
CA LEU A 399 14.04 5.49 -8.54
C LEU A 399 12.81 5.60 -7.63
N ASP A 400 11.81 6.40 -8.02
CA ASP A 400 10.54 6.50 -7.30
C ASP A 400 9.73 5.21 -7.39
N PHE A 401 10.03 4.35 -8.38
CA PHE A 401 9.37 3.06 -8.61
C PHE A 401 10.07 1.90 -7.89
N LEU A 402 11.35 2.07 -7.49
CA LEU A 402 12.07 1.05 -6.71
C LEU A 402 11.25 0.67 -5.46
N PRO A 403 11.00 -0.61 -5.18
CA PRO A 403 10.29 -1.04 -3.99
C PRO A 403 11.14 -0.78 -2.75
N ARG A 404 11.00 0.41 -2.15
CA ARG A 404 11.77 0.81 -0.96
C ARG A 404 11.28 0.13 0.32
N SER A 405 10.05 -0.40 0.31
CA SER A 405 9.39 -1.16 1.39
C SER A 405 8.34 -2.12 0.80
N GLY A 406 7.86 -3.10 1.58
CA GLY A 406 6.86 -4.09 1.13
C GLY A 406 5.57 -3.47 0.55
N SER A 407 5.05 -2.38 1.14
CA SER A 407 3.88 -1.67 0.60
C SER A 407 4.12 -0.97 -0.74
N LEU A 408 5.38 -0.65 -1.06
CA LEU A 408 5.79 -0.15 -2.39
C LEU A 408 6.15 -1.28 -3.36
N GLY A 409 6.14 -2.54 -2.91
CA GLY A 409 6.28 -3.74 -3.74
C GLY A 409 5.01 -4.07 -4.53
N ILE A 410 3.84 -3.63 -4.09
CA ILE A 410 2.56 -3.99 -4.72
C ILE A 410 2.43 -3.40 -6.14
N ARG A 411 2.93 -2.18 -6.35
CA ARG A 411 3.03 -1.60 -7.71
C ARG A 411 4.03 -2.36 -8.60
N GLU A 412 5.00 -3.08 -8.03
CA GLU A 412 5.92 -3.91 -8.81
C GLU A 412 5.18 -5.07 -9.47
N ASP A 413 4.11 -5.60 -8.88
CA ASP A 413 3.34 -6.68 -9.53
C ASP A 413 2.70 -6.19 -10.84
N ALA A 414 2.10 -4.99 -10.84
CA ALA A 414 1.58 -4.37 -12.05
C ALA A 414 2.71 -4.06 -13.05
N ARG A 415 3.82 -3.50 -12.58
CA ARG A 415 4.97 -3.19 -13.43
C ARG A 415 5.56 -4.45 -14.07
N LYS A 416 5.78 -5.52 -13.30
CA LYS A 416 6.30 -6.82 -13.75
C LYS A 416 5.32 -7.47 -14.72
N TRP A 417 4.03 -7.43 -14.42
CA TRP A 417 2.99 -7.93 -15.33
C TRP A 417 3.06 -7.24 -16.71
N PHE A 418 3.25 -5.92 -16.76
CA PHE A 418 3.45 -5.19 -18.01
C PHE A 418 4.83 -5.45 -18.65
N ARG A 419 5.90 -5.54 -17.85
CA ARG A 419 7.27 -5.84 -18.30
C ARG A 419 7.36 -7.21 -18.99
N ASP A 420 6.61 -8.18 -18.49
CA ASP A 420 6.67 -9.58 -18.96
C ASP A 420 5.73 -9.83 -20.15
N LEU A 421 5.15 -8.79 -20.73
CA LEU A 421 4.37 -8.88 -21.97
C LEU A 421 5.29 -9.19 -23.16
N ASN A 422 5.04 -10.32 -23.82
CA ASN A 422 5.72 -10.65 -25.08
C ASN A 422 5.24 -9.77 -26.25
N GLU A 423 6.00 -9.76 -27.35
CA GLU A 423 5.71 -8.97 -28.56
C GLU A 423 4.31 -9.24 -29.13
N THR A 424 3.83 -10.49 -29.05
CA THR A 424 2.48 -10.86 -29.53
C THR A 424 1.38 -10.20 -28.68
N SER A 425 1.54 -10.21 -27.35
CA SER A 425 0.63 -9.53 -26.43
C SER A 425 0.64 -8.02 -26.63
N ILE A 426 1.82 -7.42 -26.82
CA ILE A 426 1.97 -5.99 -27.12
C ILE A 426 1.28 -5.65 -28.45
N SER A 427 1.49 -6.45 -29.49
CA SER A 427 0.82 -6.29 -30.78
C SER A 427 -0.70 -6.34 -30.65
N HIS A 428 -1.21 -7.31 -29.89
CA HIS A 428 -2.64 -7.42 -29.61
C HIS A 428 -3.19 -6.22 -28.81
N ILE A 429 -2.40 -5.66 -27.88
CA ILE A 429 -2.75 -4.44 -27.16
C ILE A 429 -2.79 -3.22 -28.09
N LEU A 430 -1.84 -3.09 -29.02
CA LEU A 430 -1.73 -1.93 -29.91
C LEU A 430 -2.70 -1.98 -31.09
N THR A 431 -3.09 -3.17 -31.55
CA THR A 431 -3.95 -3.37 -32.74
C THR A 431 -5.27 -2.57 -32.70
N PRO A 432 -6.03 -2.51 -31.59
CA PRO A 432 -7.23 -1.67 -31.48
C PRO A 432 -6.97 -0.17 -31.69
N TYR A 433 -5.75 0.30 -31.47
CA TYR A 433 -5.36 1.70 -31.57
C TYR A 433 -4.79 2.08 -32.94
N THR A 434 -4.59 1.12 -33.86
CA THR A 434 -4.04 1.36 -35.20
C THR A 434 -4.74 2.50 -35.92
N ARG A 435 -6.07 2.56 -35.88
CA ARG A 435 -6.84 3.65 -36.51
C ARG A 435 -6.50 5.02 -35.91
N ILE A 436 -6.43 5.12 -34.59
CA ILE A 436 -6.09 6.38 -33.89
C ILE A 436 -4.65 6.79 -34.19
N LEU A 437 -3.73 5.83 -34.34
CA LEU A 437 -2.31 6.09 -34.60
C LEU A 437 -2.00 6.45 -36.06
N THR A 438 -2.85 6.03 -37.02
CA THR A 438 -2.57 6.18 -38.46
C THR A 438 -3.47 7.16 -39.18
N HIS A 439 -4.69 7.40 -38.68
CA HIS A 439 -5.67 8.20 -39.41
C HIS A 439 -5.39 9.70 -39.34
N TYR A 440 -4.79 10.17 -38.24
CA TYR A 440 -4.48 11.58 -38.01
C TYR A 440 -2.98 11.78 -37.84
N PRO A 441 -2.37 12.77 -38.53
CA PRO A 441 -0.97 13.08 -38.36
C PRO A 441 -0.70 13.48 -36.91
N PHE A 442 0.45 13.06 -36.39
CA PHE A 442 0.90 13.53 -35.08
C PHE A 442 1.19 15.03 -35.12
N ASN A 443 1.02 15.72 -34.01
CA ASN A 443 1.35 17.13 -33.86
C ASN A 443 1.66 17.46 -32.39
N THR A 444 2.01 18.70 -32.09
CA THR A 444 2.40 19.12 -30.74
C THR A 444 1.26 19.00 -29.71
N SER A 445 0.00 18.97 -30.12
CA SER A 445 -1.14 18.74 -29.22
C SER A 445 -1.22 17.31 -28.70
N ASP A 446 -0.59 16.35 -29.38
CA ASP A 446 -0.52 14.96 -28.91
C ASP A 446 0.42 14.82 -27.71
N MET A 447 1.27 15.81 -27.47
CA MET A 447 2.19 15.86 -26.33
C MET A 447 1.46 16.42 -25.11
N LEU A 448 0.88 15.55 -24.30
CA LEU A 448 0.19 15.93 -23.09
C LEU A 448 1.13 16.64 -22.10
N SER A 449 0.58 17.59 -21.35
CA SER A 449 1.32 18.29 -20.30
C SER A 449 1.47 17.39 -19.07
N THR A 450 2.50 17.60 -18.24
CA THR A 450 2.65 16.83 -16.99
C THR A 450 1.47 17.02 -16.01
N PRO A 451 0.83 18.20 -15.88
CA PRO A 451 -0.44 18.31 -15.15
C PRO A 451 -1.55 17.43 -15.71
N THR A 452 -1.71 17.36 -17.04
CA THR A 452 -2.72 16.51 -17.67
C THR A 452 -2.44 15.02 -17.41
N LEU A 453 -1.19 14.59 -17.56
CA LEU A 453 -0.78 13.22 -17.27
C LEU A 453 -0.99 12.87 -15.79
N SER A 454 -0.66 13.79 -14.88
CA SER A 454 -0.89 13.62 -13.44
C SER A 454 -2.38 13.49 -13.10
N GLN A 455 -3.24 14.32 -13.69
CA GLN A 455 -4.69 14.25 -13.50
C GLN A 455 -5.28 12.94 -14.02
N ILE A 456 -4.88 12.50 -15.22
CA ILE A 456 -5.33 11.21 -15.78
C ILE A 456 -4.88 10.07 -14.87
N ALA A 457 -3.61 10.06 -14.44
CA ALA A 457 -3.07 9.04 -13.55
C ALA A 457 -3.80 9.02 -12.19
N HIS A 458 -4.10 10.18 -11.62
CA HIS A 458 -4.86 10.30 -10.38
C HIS A 458 -6.27 9.70 -10.53
N ARG A 459 -6.99 10.05 -11.60
CA ARG A 459 -8.33 9.53 -11.87
C ARG A 459 -8.31 8.02 -12.11
N LEU A 460 -7.33 7.49 -12.84
CA LEU A 460 -7.16 6.05 -13.00
C LEU A 460 -6.89 5.36 -11.66
N SER A 461 -6.12 5.97 -10.76
CA SER A 461 -5.87 5.42 -9.42
C SER A 461 -7.13 5.33 -8.57
N ILE A 462 -7.98 6.35 -8.61
CA ILE A 462 -9.28 6.37 -7.93
C ILE A 462 -10.19 5.29 -8.50
N ILE A 463 -10.28 5.18 -9.83
CA ILE A 463 -11.10 4.17 -10.49
C ILE A 463 -10.63 2.77 -10.11
N ALA A 464 -9.33 2.48 -10.20
CA ALA A 464 -8.76 1.18 -9.84
C ALA A 464 -9.05 0.83 -8.37
N LEU A 465 -8.86 1.78 -7.45
CA LEU A 465 -9.13 1.59 -6.03
C LEU A 465 -10.63 1.35 -5.75
N ALA A 466 -11.51 2.11 -6.39
CA ALA A 466 -12.95 1.94 -6.26
C ALA A 466 -13.41 0.56 -6.78
N LEU A 467 -12.77 0.05 -7.84
CA LEU A 467 -13.03 -1.29 -8.37
C LEU A 467 -12.53 -2.40 -7.44
N THR A 468 -11.43 -2.18 -6.70
CA THR A 468 -10.96 -3.08 -5.64
C THR A 468 -11.96 -3.18 -4.49
N CYS A 469 -12.61 -2.07 -4.11
CA CYS A 469 -13.54 -2.00 -2.99
C CYS A 469 -14.96 -2.48 -3.32
N SER A 470 -15.25 -2.91 -4.56
CA SER A 470 -16.61 -3.26 -4.98
C SER A 470 -17.03 -4.66 -4.51
N PRO A 471 -18.04 -4.79 -3.63
CA PRO A 471 -18.44 -6.07 -3.02
C PRO A 471 -19.25 -6.99 -3.95
N HIS A 472 -19.60 -6.54 -5.16
CA HIS A 472 -20.62 -7.19 -5.99
C HIS A 472 -20.10 -8.16 -7.07
N LEU A 473 -18.83 -8.56 -7.03
CA LEU A 473 -18.26 -9.54 -7.97
C LEU A 473 -18.26 -10.97 -7.36
N PRO A 474 -19.05 -11.91 -7.93
CA PRO A 474 -19.08 -13.31 -7.50
C PRO A 474 -17.67 -13.89 -7.48
N THR A 475 -17.31 -14.51 -6.36
CA THR A 475 -16.00 -15.17 -6.16
C THR A 475 -15.72 -16.27 -7.18
N SER A 476 -16.74 -16.83 -7.82
CA SER A 476 -16.63 -17.90 -8.82
C SER A 476 -16.30 -17.42 -10.25
N THR A 477 -16.38 -16.12 -10.54
CA THR A 477 -16.08 -15.55 -11.87
C THR A 477 -14.97 -14.52 -11.85
N ARG A 478 -14.24 -14.37 -10.74
CA ARG A 478 -13.09 -13.47 -10.67
C ARG A 478 -11.99 -13.99 -11.60
N PRO A 479 -11.69 -13.31 -12.73
CA PRO A 479 -10.52 -13.67 -13.50
C PRO A 479 -9.27 -13.46 -12.64
N ALA A 480 -8.23 -14.27 -12.86
CA ALA A 480 -6.93 -14.15 -12.17
C ALA A 480 -6.31 -12.75 -12.25
N SER A 481 -6.82 -11.90 -13.14
CA SER A 481 -6.45 -10.49 -13.31
C SER A 481 -7.00 -9.56 -12.21
N TYR A 482 -7.96 -9.97 -11.37
CA TYR A 482 -8.52 -9.11 -10.31
C TYR A 482 -7.48 -8.74 -9.23
N SER A 483 -6.48 -9.59 -8.99
CA SER A 483 -5.37 -9.31 -8.08
C SER A 483 -4.49 -8.14 -8.53
N LEU A 484 -4.57 -7.71 -9.80
CA LEU A 484 -3.77 -6.61 -10.31
C LEU A 484 -4.35 -5.23 -9.98
N LEU A 485 -5.64 -5.13 -9.59
CA LEU A 485 -6.31 -3.84 -9.34
C LEU A 485 -5.63 -2.98 -8.26
N PRO A 486 -5.28 -3.53 -7.07
CA PRO A 486 -4.52 -2.78 -6.06
C PRO A 486 -3.15 -2.32 -6.58
N SER A 487 -2.46 -3.18 -7.32
CA SER A 487 -1.17 -2.90 -7.96
C SER A 487 -1.26 -1.79 -9.00
N LEU A 488 -2.33 -1.77 -9.79
CA LEU A 488 -2.61 -0.71 -10.75
C LEU A 488 -2.94 0.62 -10.06
N ALA A 489 -3.74 0.59 -8.99
CA ALA A 489 -4.02 1.79 -8.20
C ALA A 489 -2.73 2.39 -7.62
N SER A 490 -1.85 1.55 -7.06
CA SER A 490 -0.56 1.96 -6.52
C SER A 490 0.39 2.49 -7.60
N LEU A 491 0.46 1.82 -8.75
CA LEU A 491 1.30 2.24 -9.88
C LEU A 491 0.84 3.58 -10.47
N THR A 492 -0.46 3.75 -10.70
CA THR A 492 -1.05 5.00 -11.24
C THR A 492 -1.00 6.15 -10.24
N SER A 493 -1.15 5.88 -8.94
CA SER A 493 -0.91 6.86 -7.89
C SER A 493 0.54 7.35 -7.90
N THR A 494 1.50 6.41 -7.98
CA THR A 494 2.93 6.76 -8.10
C THR A 494 3.18 7.62 -9.35
N LEU A 495 2.64 7.20 -10.50
CA LEU A 495 2.72 7.95 -11.76
C LEU A 495 2.16 9.37 -11.62
N SER A 496 1.02 9.53 -10.95
CA SER A 496 0.42 10.84 -10.69
C SER A 496 1.37 11.75 -9.90
N THR A 497 1.98 11.23 -8.84
CA THR A 497 2.93 11.96 -8.00
C THR A 497 4.18 12.35 -8.78
N VAL A 498 4.78 11.45 -9.57
CA VAL A 498 5.99 11.79 -10.34
C VAL A 498 5.69 12.79 -11.46
N PHE A 499 4.51 12.77 -12.07
CA PHE A 499 4.13 13.78 -13.06
C PHE A 499 3.79 15.14 -12.42
N ALA A 500 3.32 15.17 -11.17
CA ALA A 500 3.10 16.41 -10.42
C ALA A 500 4.37 16.98 -9.78
N SER A 501 5.46 16.21 -9.77
CA SER A 501 6.68 16.59 -9.06
C SER A 501 7.33 17.82 -9.69
N PRO A 502 7.91 18.72 -8.87
CA PRO A 502 8.61 19.89 -9.38
C PRO A 502 9.73 19.52 -10.36
N LEU A 503 9.73 20.18 -11.53
CA LEU A 503 10.75 20.04 -12.56
C LEU A 503 12.04 20.77 -12.15
N GLU A 504 13.21 20.24 -12.51
CA GLU A 504 14.51 20.90 -12.40
C GLU A 504 14.54 22.26 -13.08
N SER A 505 13.87 22.39 -14.23
CA SER A 505 13.74 23.66 -14.95
C SER A 505 13.09 24.77 -14.12
N ALA A 506 12.39 24.43 -13.02
CA ALA A 506 11.87 25.40 -12.06
C ALA A 506 12.97 26.00 -11.16
N PHE A 507 14.07 25.28 -10.93
CA PHE A 507 15.13 25.64 -9.98
C PHE A 507 16.49 25.91 -10.64
N VAL A 508 16.79 25.25 -11.75
CA VAL A 508 18.04 25.37 -12.52
C VAL A 508 17.71 26.07 -13.84
N PRO A 509 18.41 27.17 -14.18
CA PRO A 509 18.16 27.90 -15.44
C PRO A 509 18.49 27.11 -16.71
N GLU A 510 19.47 26.21 -16.63
CA GLU A 510 19.95 25.36 -17.73
C GLU A 510 20.11 23.89 -17.27
N PRO A 511 19.02 23.15 -17.03
CA PRO A 511 19.08 21.71 -16.72
C PRO A 511 19.82 20.93 -17.81
N TRP A 512 20.56 19.92 -17.38
CA TRP A 512 21.28 18.98 -18.23
C TRP A 512 20.42 17.75 -18.46
N ILE A 513 20.19 17.39 -19.73
CA ILE A 513 19.31 16.28 -20.13
C ILE A 513 20.12 15.26 -20.91
N ASP A 514 19.94 13.98 -20.61
CA ASP A 514 20.48 12.88 -21.40
C ASP A 514 19.41 11.84 -21.79
N ASP A 515 19.84 10.81 -22.52
CA ASP A 515 18.97 9.75 -23.07
C ASP A 515 18.23 8.96 -21.97
N VAL A 516 18.80 8.85 -20.78
CA VAL A 516 18.17 8.17 -19.63
C VAL A 516 16.96 8.98 -19.15
N ASP A 517 17.03 10.31 -19.14
CA ASP A 517 15.87 11.15 -18.75
C ASP A 517 14.71 10.99 -19.74
N LEU A 518 15.06 10.98 -21.03
CA LEU A 518 14.12 10.82 -22.12
C LEU A 518 13.46 9.43 -22.07
N GLY A 519 14.24 8.39 -21.76
CA GLY A 519 13.80 7.02 -21.55
C GLY A 519 12.89 6.86 -20.33
N ILE A 520 13.23 7.48 -19.20
CA ILE A 520 12.40 7.47 -17.98
C ILE A 520 11.01 8.04 -18.26
N PHE A 521 10.94 9.21 -18.91
CA PHE A 521 9.65 9.82 -19.22
C PHE A 521 8.83 8.97 -20.22
N GLY A 522 9.49 8.42 -21.24
CA GLY A 522 8.86 7.50 -22.19
C GLY A 522 8.29 6.26 -21.53
N SER A 523 9.06 5.64 -20.62
CA SER A 523 8.66 4.48 -19.83
C SER A 523 7.44 4.78 -18.94
N ARG A 524 7.45 5.92 -18.23
CA ARG A 524 6.29 6.37 -17.43
C ARG A 524 5.02 6.55 -18.27
N CYS A 525 5.14 7.16 -19.45
CA CYS A 525 4.00 7.34 -20.36
C CYS A 525 3.45 5.99 -20.84
N LEU A 526 4.34 5.03 -21.15
CA LEU A 526 3.96 3.70 -21.59
C LEU A 526 3.24 2.92 -20.49
N PHE A 527 3.77 2.92 -19.26
CA PHE A 527 3.10 2.31 -18.11
C PHE A 527 1.73 2.93 -17.84
N LEU A 528 1.60 4.26 -17.93
CA LEU A 528 0.31 4.94 -17.76
C LEU A 528 -0.69 4.52 -18.84
N PHE A 529 -0.26 4.42 -20.11
CA PHE A 529 -1.09 3.88 -21.19
C PHE A 529 -1.55 2.45 -20.90
N TYR A 530 -0.65 1.55 -20.49
CA TYR A 530 -1.02 0.18 -20.20
C TYR A 530 -1.97 0.04 -19.01
N CYS A 531 -1.81 0.87 -17.97
CA CYS A 531 -2.78 0.93 -16.88
C CYS A 531 -4.17 1.32 -17.39
N ALA A 532 -4.25 2.33 -18.26
CA ALA A 532 -5.51 2.78 -18.85
C ALA A 532 -6.14 1.73 -19.77
N ASP A 533 -5.36 1.10 -20.65
CA ASP A 533 -5.82 0.01 -21.53
C ASP A 533 -6.35 -1.19 -20.75
N TRP A 534 -5.62 -1.59 -19.71
CA TRP A 534 -6.02 -2.69 -18.85
C TRP A 534 -7.36 -2.38 -18.18
N LEU A 535 -7.51 -1.19 -17.59
CA LEU A 535 -8.76 -0.75 -16.95
C LEU A 535 -9.89 -0.64 -17.97
N ALA A 536 -9.62 -0.15 -19.19
CA ALA A 536 -10.61 -0.07 -20.26
C ALA A 536 -11.17 -1.46 -20.60
N LYS A 537 -10.29 -2.45 -20.78
CA LYS A 537 -10.66 -3.84 -21.07
C LYS A 537 -11.40 -4.48 -19.91
N TRP A 538 -10.98 -4.20 -18.68
CA TRP A 538 -11.64 -4.71 -17.49
C TRP A 538 -13.08 -4.19 -17.38
N VAL A 539 -13.26 -2.88 -17.47
CA VAL A 539 -14.59 -2.23 -17.41
C VAL A 539 -15.50 -2.71 -18.55
N TRP A 540 -14.93 -3.04 -19.72
CA TRP A 540 -15.66 -3.58 -20.87
C TRP A 540 -16.02 -5.07 -20.72
N GLY A 541 -15.15 -5.87 -20.11
CA GLY A 541 -15.34 -7.31 -19.92
C GLY A 541 -16.47 -7.66 -18.96
N VAL A 542 -16.72 -6.80 -17.96
CA VAL A 542 -17.79 -6.95 -16.96
C VAL A 542 -19.20 -6.90 -17.59
N GLU A 543 -19.37 -6.20 -18.72
CA GLU A 543 -20.67 -6.07 -19.41
C GLU A 543 -21.02 -7.31 -20.24
N ASN A 544 -20.03 -7.96 -20.85
CA ASN A 544 -20.26 -9.15 -21.69
C ASN A 544 -20.57 -10.40 -20.85
N ALA A 545 -20.16 -10.42 -19.59
CA ALA A 545 -20.37 -11.53 -18.66
C ALA A 545 -21.70 -11.39 -17.89
N SER A 546 -22.81 -11.05 -18.57
CA SER A 546 -24.20 -11.13 -18.06
C SER A 546 -24.46 -10.68 -16.60
N MET A 547 -23.62 -9.80 -16.03
CA MET A 547 -23.88 -9.19 -14.74
C MET A 547 -24.96 -8.16 -14.98
N LYS A 548 -26.14 -8.35 -14.40
CA LYS A 548 -27.18 -7.33 -14.38
C LYS A 548 -26.56 -6.04 -13.82
N VAL A 549 -26.27 -5.10 -14.73
CA VAL A 549 -25.60 -3.81 -14.52
C VAL A 549 -26.37 -2.88 -13.56
N GLY A 550 -27.44 -3.35 -12.92
CA GLY A 550 -28.26 -2.60 -11.97
C GLY A 550 -27.63 -2.36 -10.59
N ALA A 551 -26.45 -2.91 -10.29
CA ALA A 551 -25.82 -2.78 -8.97
C ALA A 551 -24.41 -2.16 -8.99
N PHE A 552 -23.94 -1.63 -10.13
CA PHE A 552 -22.87 -0.64 -10.08
C PHE A 552 -23.48 0.70 -9.66
N VAL A 553 -23.57 0.87 -8.33
CA VAL A 553 -23.69 2.16 -7.65
C VAL A 553 -22.70 3.10 -8.33
N GLY A 554 -23.19 4.23 -8.84
CA GLY A 554 -22.34 5.09 -9.66
C GLY A 554 -21.07 5.50 -8.92
N LEU A 555 -19.97 5.56 -9.65
CA LEU A 555 -18.68 5.98 -9.13
C LEU A 555 -18.77 7.46 -8.82
N GLU A 556 -18.72 7.82 -7.53
CA GLU A 556 -18.69 9.24 -7.17
C GLU A 556 -17.30 9.80 -7.49
N VAL A 557 -17.16 10.42 -8.66
CA VAL A 557 -15.93 11.10 -9.09
C VAL A 557 -16.18 12.59 -8.93
N GLU A 558 -15.42 13.25 -8.05
CA GLU A 558 -15.52 14.69 -7.81
C GLU A 558 -16.93 15.14 -7.35
N GLY A 559 -17.58 14.36 -6.48
CA GLY A 559 -18.90 14.68 -5.93
C GLY A 559 -20.07 14.50 -6.89
N LYS A 560 -19.88 13.75 -7.99
CA LYS A 560 -20.94 13.36 -8.92
C LYS A 560 -20.98 11.85 -9.05
N VAL A 561 -22.16 11.25 -8.89
CA VAL A 561 -22.40 9.83 -9.16
C VAL A 561 -22.30 9.61 -10.67
N VAL A 562 -21.15 9.11 -11.12
CA VAL A 562 -20.84 8.84 -12.52
C VAL A 562 -21.17 7.38 -12.82
N GLY A 563 -22.12 7.14 -13.73
CA GLY A 563 -22.43 5.78 -14.18
C GLY A 563 -21.23 5.12 -14.87
N VAL A 564 -21.16 3.78 -14.80
CA VAL A 564 -20.08 2.97 -15.44
C VAL A 564 -19.91 3.29 -16.92
N GLY A 565 -21.00 3.62 -17.62
CA GLY A 565 -20.94 4.04 -19.03
C GLY A 565 -20.11 5.30 -19.27
N VAL A 566 -20.12 6.25 -18.34
CA VAL A 566 -19.31 7.48 -18.45
C VAL A 566 -17.85 7.20 -18.07
N VAL A 567 -17.60 6.39 -17.04
CA VAL A 567 -16.23 5.96 -16.68
C VAL A 567 -15.59 5.20 -17.84
N ARG A 568 -16.34 4.33 -18.51
CA ARG A 568 -15.90 3.62 -19.71
C ARG A 568 -15.52 4.57 -20.85
N LEU A 569 -16.33 5.60 -21.10
CA LEU A 569 -16.03 6.61 -22.11
C LEU A 569 -14.73 7.35 -21.76
N TRP A 570 -14.58 7.79 -20.51
CA TRP A 570 -13.38 8.48 -20.04
C TRP A 570 -12.13 7.62 -20.17
N VAL A 571 -12.15 6.39 -19.64
CA VAL A 571 -10.98 5.50 -19.68
C VAL A 571 -10.62 5.18 -21.14
N ARG A 572 -11.60 4.98 -22.02
CA ARG A 572 -11.36 4.77 -23.45
C ARG A 572 -10.72 5.99 -24.13
N GLU A 573 -11.25 7.18 -23.87
CA GLU A 573 -10.72 8.44 -24.40
C GLU A 573 -9.29 8.68 -23.91
N TRP A 574 -9.04 8.52 -22.60
CA TRP A 574 -7.72 8.64 -22.02
C TRP A 574 -6.75 7.62 -22.61
N THR A 575 -7.16 6.38 -22.81
CA THR A 575 -6.27 5.36 -23.39
C THR A 575 -5.83 5.75 -24.81
N GLY A 576 -6.75 6.29 -25.63
CA GLY A 576 -6.43 6.82 -26.96
C GLY A 576 -5.50 8.04 -26.94
N LEU A 577 -5.68 8.94 -25.96
CA LEU A 577 -4.79 10.09 -25.78
C LEU A 577 -3.40 9.67 -25.29
N LEU A 578 -3.33 8.73 -24.35
CA LEU A 578 -2.08 8.26 -23.75
C LEU A 578 -1.21 7.49 -24.77
N VAL A 579 -1.82 6.63 -25.60
CA VAL A 579 -1.05 5.94 -26.65
C VAL A 579 -0.53 6.92 -27.69
N ARG A 580 -1.33 7.92 -28.09
CA ARG A 580 -0.85 8.97 -29.00
C ARG A 580 0.26 9.81 -28.37
N ASN A 581 0.15 10.13 -27.08
CA ASN A 581 1.18 10.84 -26.34
C ASN A 581 2.50 10.08 -26.27
N TRP A 582 2.45 8.78 -25.97
CA TRP A 582 3.66 7.96 -25.93
C TRP A 582 4.32 7.82 -27.32
N VAL A 583 3.52 7.60 -28.37
CA VAL A 583 4.06 7.55 -29.74
C VAL A 583 4.60 8.90 -30.19
N ALA A 584 3.88 10.00 -29.92
CA ALA A 584 4.36 11.35 -30.17
C ALA A 584 5.69 11.61 -29.44
N TRP A 585 5.80 11.19 -28.18
CA TRP A 585 7.05 11.28 -27.42
C TRP A 585 8.21 10.62 -28.16
N GLY A 586 8.07 9.36 -28.58
CA GLY A 586 9.10 8.67 -29.37
C GLY A 586 9.46 9.39 -30.66
N LEU A 587 8.44 9.78 -31.45
CA LEU A 587 8.64 10.52 -32.71
C LEU A 587 9.37 11.85 -32.53
N PHE A 588 9.18 12.53 -31.41
CA PHE A 588 9.79 13.83 -31.13
C PHE A 588 11.15 13.72 -30.46
N VAL A 589 11.32 12.73 -29.59
CA VAL A 589 12.58 12.51 -28.87
C VAL A 589 13.71 12.10 -29.80
N GLU A 590 13.40 11.30 -30.81
CA GLU A 590 14.38 10.91 -31.84
C GLU A 590 14.92 12.09 -32.66
N GLY A 591 14.28 13.26 -32.59
CA GLY A 591 14.76 14.50 -33.19
C GLY A 591 15.77 15.28 -32.32
N PHE A 592 16.09 14.81 -31.12
CA PHE A 592 17.10 15.42 -30.24
C PHE A 592 18.52 14.95 -30.61
N PRO A 593 19.55 15.73 -30.23
CA PRO A 593 20.93 15.26 -30.35
C PRO A 593 21.13 13.99 -29.50
N GLY A 594 21.73 12.95 -30.09
CA GLY A 594 22.14 11.71 -29.39
C GLY A 594 23.35 11.90 -28.46
N VAL A 595 23.53 13.12 -27.95
CA VAL A 595 24.51 13.48 -26.93
C VAL A 595 23.80 14.34 -25.90
N PRO A 596 24.18 14.25 -24.61
CA PRO A 596 23.56 15.05 -23.57
C PRO A 596 23.59 16.56 -23.89
N PHE A 597 22.49 17.26 -23.60
CA PHE A 597 22.30 18.64 -23.99
C PHE A 597 21.68 19.48 -22.87
N ARG A 598 21.93 20.80 -22.93
CA ARG A 598 21.31 21.77 -22.02
C ARG A 598 20.03 22.33 -22.60
N VAL A 599 19.04 22.54 -21.73
CA VAL A 599 17.80 23.19 -22.12
C VAL A 599 17.61 24.46 -21.31
N ARG A 600 17.47 25.61 -21.97
CA ARG A 600 17.23 26.89 -21.30
C ARG A 600 15.78 27.03 -20.87
N ARG A 601 15.56 27.50 -19.64
CA ARG A 601 14.25 28.00 -19.20
C ARG A 601 13.82 29.14 -20.12
N PHE A 602 12.64 29.04 -20.72
CA PHE A 602 12.04 30.16 -21.43
C PHE A 602 11.68 31.24 -20.40
N GLY A 603 12.35 32.40 -20.47
CA GLY A 603 12.00 33.56 -19.66
C GLY A 603 10.63 34.08 -20.08
N GLY A 604 9.68 34.08 -19.15
CA GLY A 604 8.58 35.04 -19.21
C GLY A 604 9.16 36.44 -19.00
N GLU A 605 8.94 37.31 -19.98
CA GLU A 605 9.25 38.75 -19.96
C GLU A 605 10.74 39.13 -19.86
N VAL A 606 11.39 39.25 -21.03
CA VAL A 606 12.30 40.38 -21.23
C VAL A 606 11.44 41.53 -21.76
N GLY A 607 10.96 42.37 -20.84
CA GLY A 607 10.50 43.72 -21.17
C GLY A 607 11.65 44.46 -21.85
N GLY A 608 11.37 45.00 -23.04
CA GLY A 608 12.37 45.61 -23.90
C GLY A 608 12.90 46.97 -23.42
N ARG A 609 14.06 47.27 -24.01
CA ARG A 609 14.91 48.47 -23.96
C ARG A 609 15.98 48.51 -22.88
#